data_AF-A0AAD3DW65-F1
#
_entry.id   AF-A0AAD3DW65-F1
#
_cell.length_a   1.000
_cell.length_b   1.000
_cell.length_c   1.000
_cell.angle_alpha   90.00
_cell.angle_beta   90.00
_cell.angle_gamma   90.00
#
_symmetry.space_group_name_H-M   'P 1'
#
loop_
_entity.id
_entity.type
_entity.pdbx_description
1 polymer ?
#
loop_
_entity_poly.entity_id
_entity_poly.type
_entity_poly.pdbx_seq_one_letter_code
_entity_poly.pdbx_strand_id
1 'polypeptide(L)'
;LKTELRYFQSEYDALMYGGVPITQNSVFDRPVPASTFASTAFANAFFRTKRCFQYDQSGCLQPGDTYYEVTHNGLDAMVRRMLLEMTLLSQDEDEDVTYNSTRYMYMYAVGGKDLYDGLQQAAQLFADYSISRYNQ
;
A
#
# COMPACT_ATOMS: atom_id res chain seq x y z
N LEU A 1 2.24 7.02 17.18
CA LEU A 1 1.67 7.03 15.81
C LEU A 1 2.58 7.72 14.78
N LYS A 2 2.97 8.99 14.95
CA LYS A 2 3.85 9.69 13.99
C LYS A 2 5.15 8.94 13.66
N THR A 3 5.81 8.37 14.66
CA THR A 3 7.00 7.53 14.47
C THR A 3 6.70 6.27 13.65
N GLU A 4 5.60 5.57 13.95
CA GLU A 4 5.19 4.36 13.23
C GLU A 4 4.84 4.65 11.77
N LEU A 5 4.17 5.78 11.49
CA LEU A 5 3.88 6.19 10.12
C LEU A 5 5.16 6.51 9.34
N ARG A 6 6.13 7.14 9.98
CA ARG A 6 7.45 7.39 9.39
C ARG A 6 8.19 6.08 9.10
N TYR A 7 8.14 5.12 10.01
CA TYR A 7 8.71 3.78 9.81
C TYR A 7 8.03 3.08 8.65
N PHE A 8 6.70 3.03 8.62
CA PHE A 8 5.96 2.40 7.53
C PHE A 8 6.29 3.06 6.19
N GLN A 9 6.28 4.39 6.09
CA GLN A 9 6.64 5.07 4.84
C GLN A 9 8.06 4.70 4.39
N SER A 10 9.03 4.70 5.30
CA SER A 10 10.40 4.33 4.97
C SER A 10 10.55 2.87 4.53
N GLU A 11 9.87 1.94 5.20
CA GLU A 11 9.87 0.52 4.81
C GLU A 11 9.22 0.34 3.45
N TYR A 12 8.09 1.02 3.21
CA TYR A 12 7.38 0.95 1.94
C TYR A 12 8.22 1.49 0.77
N ASP A 13 8.83 2.67 0.95
CA ASP A 13 9.67 3.26 -0.09
C ASP A 13 10.90 2.39 -0.36
N ALA A 14 11.55 1.83 0.67
CA ALA A 14 12.68 0.91 0.49
C ALA A 14 12.27 -0.41 -0.17
N LEU A 15 11.12 -0.98 0.19
CA LEU A 15 10.60 -2.19 -0.44
C LEU A 15 10.33 -1.97 -1.93
N MET A 16 9.67 -0.87 -2.27
CA MET A 16 9.20 -0.59 -3.62
C MET A 16 10.32 -0.11 -4.54
N TYR A 17 11.17 0.79 -4.06
CA TYR A 17 12.17 1.51 -4.88
C TYR A 17 13.61 1.21 -4.51
N GLY A 18 13.81 0.35 -3.51
CA GLY A 18 15.12 -0.03 -3.01
C GLY A 18 15.70 1.00 -2.05
N GLY A 19 16.73 0.59 -1.32
CA GLY A 19 17.41 1.42 -0.33
C GLY A 19 17.50 0.74 1.03
N VAL A 20 17.86 1.51 2.05
CA VAL A 20 17.95 1.04 3.44
C VAL A 20 16.85 1.74 4.23
N PRO A 21 15.83 1.02 4.72
CA PRO A 21 14.78 1.65 5.50
C PRO A 21 15.29 2.02 6.90
N ILE A 22 14.73 3.07 7.49
CA ILE A 22 15.21 3.63 8.77
C ILE A 22 15.04 2.70 9.98
N THR A 23 14.26 1.62 9.85
CA THR A 23 14.11 0.63 10.94
C THR A 23 15.19 -0.45 10.91
N GLN A 24 15.91 -0.60 9.79
CA GLN A 24 17.12 -1.39 9.74
C GLN A 24 18.22 -0.63 10.47
N ASN A 25 18.65 -1.19 11.60
CA ASN A 25 19.70 -0.63 12.45
C ASN A 25 20.60 -1.78 12.94
N SER A 26 21.08 -2.59 12.00
CA SER A 26 21.84 -3.80 12.29
C SER A 26 23.21 -3.77 11.59
N VAL A 27 24.15 -4.57 12.10
CA VAL A 27 25.50 -4.68 11.53
C VAL A 27 25.49 -5.30 10.11
N PHE A 28 24.34 -5.80 9.64
CA PHE A 28 24.16 -6.43 8.33
C PHE A 28 23.15 -5.70 7.44
N ASP A 29 23.03 -4.37 7.59
CA ASP A 29 22.16 -3.57 6.73
C ASP A 29 22.62 -3.69 5.27
N ARG A 30 21.78 -4.32 4.47
CA ARG A 30 21.97 -4.44 3.02
C ARG A 30 20.86 -3.67 2.33
N PRO A 31 21.19 -2.86 1.31
CA PRO A 31 20.18 -2.22 0.50
C PRO A 31 19.20 -3.27 -0.03
N VAL A 32 17.92 -3.05 0.25
CA VAL A 32 16.85 -3.85 -0.34
C VAL A 32 16.80 -3.51 -1.83
N PRO A 33 16.77 -4.51 -2.73
CA PRO A 33 16.57 -4.25 -4.15
C PRO A 33 15.15 -3.74 -4.40
N ALA A 34 14.98 -2.86 -5.38
CA ALA A 34 13.67 -2.33 -5.75
C ALA A 34 12.72 -3.43 -6.25
N SER A 35 11.73 -3.81 -5.44
CA SER A 35 10.77 -4.86 -5.79
C SER A 35 9.99 -4.54 -7.07
N THR A 36 9.72 -3.25 -7.32
CA THR A 36 9.07 -2.75 -8.54
C THR A 36 9.79 -3.18 -9.81
N PHE A 37 11.12 -3.29 -9.78
CA PHE A 37 11.93 -3.66 -10.96
C PHE A 37 12.37 -5.12 -10.94
N ALA A 38 12.23 -5.81 -9.79
CA ALA A 38 12.67 -7.19 -9.63
C ALA A 38 11.68 -8.23 -10.19
N SER A 39 10.41 -7.85 -10.39
CA SER A 39 9.35 -8.74 -10.88
C SER A 39 8.28 -7.99 -11.66
N THR A 40 7.95 -8.49 -12.84
CA THR A 40 6.86 -7.95 -13.68
C THR A 40 5.49 -8.11 -13.01
N ALA A 41 5.27 -9.18 -12.25
CA ALA A 41 4.02 -9.40 -11.52
C ALA A 41 3.80 -8.33 -10.45
N PHE A 42 4.86 -7.97 -9.73
CA PHE A 42 4.85 -6.85 -8.77
C PHE A 42 4.58 -5.52 -9.45
N ALA A 43 5.32 -5.20 -10.51
CA ALA A 43 5.13 -3.97 -11.26
C ALA A 43 3.69 -3.84 -11.78
N ASN A 44 3.11 -4.96 -12.24
CA ASN A 44 1.72 -4.98 -12.68
C ASN A 44 0.76 -4.68 -11.52
N ALA A 45 0.86 -5.42 -10.41
CA ALA A 45 -0.02 -5.26 -9.26
C ALA A 45 0.03 -3.84 -8.66
N PHE A 46 1.21 -3.24 -8.53
CA PHE A 46 1.34 -1.95 -7.86
C PHE A 46 1.09 -0.74 -8.76
N PHE A 47 1.33 -0.85 -10.07
CA PHE A 47 1.36 0.34 -10.94
C PHE A 47 0.51 0.25 -12.22
N ARG A 48 0.16 -0.94 -12.69
CA ARG A 48 -0.46 -1.10 -14.03
C ARG A 48 -1.85 -1.69 -13.99
N THR A 49 -2.23 -2.35 -12.90
CA THR A 49 -3.55 -2.96 -12.76
C THR A 49 -4.65 -1.90 -12.89
N LYS A 50 -5.60 -2.17 -13.79
CA LYS A 50 -6.80 -1.35 -14.04
C LYS A 50 -8.11 -1.96 -13.53
N ARG A 51 -7.99 -2.93 -12.64
CA ARG A 51 -9.10 -3.56 -11.92
C ARG A 51 -8.95 -3.26 -10.43
N CYS A 52 -10.07 -3.31 -9.72
CA CYS A 52 -10.06 -3.43 -8.27
C CYS A 52 -9.39 -4.74 -7.83
N PHE A 53 -8.95 -4.76 -6.58
CA PHE A 53 -8.30 -5.87 -5.91
C PHE A 53 -9.22 -6.67 -4.99
N GLN A 54 -10.44 -6.23 -4.69
CA GLN A 54 -11.36 -7.02 -3.85
C GLN A 54 -11.56 -8.45 -4.37
N TYR A 55 -11.61 -9.43 -3.47
CA TYR A 55 -11.92 -10.81 -3.86
C TYR A 55 -13.34 -10.93 -4.41
N ASP A 56 -14.30 -10.26 -3.76
CA ASP A 56 -15.65 -10.10 -4.28
C ASP A 56 -15.72 -8.92 -5.25
N GLN A 57 -15.75 -9.24 -6.54
CA GLN A 57 -15.79 -8.24 -7.61
C GLN A 57 -17.08 -7.40 -7.62
N SER A 58 -18.16 -7.87 -6.98
CA SER A 58 -19.40 -7.10 -6.86
C SER A 58 -19.28 -5.93 -5.87
N GLY A 59 -18.30 -5.99 -4.95
CA GLY A 59 -17.98 -4.93 -3.99
C GLY A 59 -17.10 -3.82 -4.56
N CYS A 60 -16.67 -3.95 -5.81
CA CYS A 60 -15.83 -2.95 -6.45
C CYS A 60 -16.60 -1.68 -6.79
N LEU A 61 -15.93 -0.55 -6.55
CA LEU A 61 -16.45 0.77 -6.92
C LEU A 61 -16.65 0.84 -8.43
N GLN A 62 -17.68 1.55 -8.85
CA GLN A 62 -18.07 1.73 -10.24
C GLN A 62 -17.61 3.09 -10.79
N PRO A 63 -17.46 3.24 -12.11
CA PRO A 63 -17.17 4.54 -12.71
C PRO A 63 -18.18 5.60 -12.26
N GLY A 64 -17.68 6.70 -11.70
CA GLY A 64 -18.49 7.78 -11.12
C GLY A 64 -18.47 7.80 -9.58
N ASP A 65 -18.08 6.71 -8.92
CA ASP A 65 -17.85 6.71 -7.48
C ASP A 65 -16.61 7.54 -7.10
N THR A 66 -16.64 8.18 -5.95
CA THR A 66 -15.60 9.12 -5.48
C THR A 66 -14.18 8.53 -5.49
N TYR A 67 -14.04 7.24 -5.18
CA TYR A 67 -12.74 6.56 -5.08
C TYR A 67 -12.54 5.50 -6.18
N TYR A 68 -13.31 5.56 -7.27
CA TYR A 68 -13.15 4.63 -8.38
C TYR A 68 -11.74 4.65 -8.96
N GLU A 69 -11.24 5.84 -9.27
CA GLU A 69 -9.93 6.00 -9.92
C GLU A 69 -8.80 5.42 -9.06
N VAL A 70 -8.76 5.72 -7.77
CA VAL A 70 -7.65 5.25 -6.92
C VAL A 70 -7.63 3.73 -6.74
N THR A 71 -8.81 3.08 -6.72
CA THR A 71 -8.94 1.62 -6.60
C THR A 71 -8.57 0.88 -7.90
N HIS A 72 -8.66 1.56 -9.05
CA HIS A 72 -8.40 0.98 -10.37
C HIS A 72 -7.08 1.46 -10.99
N ASN A 73 -6.12 1.93 -10.20
CA ASN A 73 -4.84 2.43 -10.69
C ASN A 73 -3.62 1.82 -9.96
N GLY A 74 -3.80 0.61 -9.41
CA GLY A 74 -2.74 -0.15 -8.75
C GLY A 74 -2.62 0.15 -7.25
N LEU A 75 -1.92 -0.75 -6.55
CA LEU A 75 -1.79 -0.69 -5.09
C LEU A 75 -0.96 0.49 -4.58
N ASP A 76 0.03 0.98 -5.35
CA ASP A 76 0.89 2.08 -4.90
C ASP A 76 0.09 3.37 -4.67
N ALA A 77 -0.82 3.69 -5.59
CA ALA A 77 -1.70 4.85 -5.45
C ALA A 77 -2.54 4.76 -4.16
N MET A 78 -3.09 3.57 -3.86
CA MET A 78 -3.88 3.35 -2.66
C MET A 78 -3.05 3.44 -1.38
N VAL A 79 -1.88 2.79 -1.31
CA VAL A 79 -1.00 2.80 -0.13
C VAL A 79 -0.49 4.21 0.15
N ARG A 80 0.01 4.92 -0.85
CA ARG A 80 0.53 6.27 -0.68
C ARG A 80 -0.53 7.24 -0.19
N ARG A 81 -1.75 7.13 -0.74
CA ARG A 81 -2.87 7.95 -0.26
C ARG A 81 -3.29 7.55 1.16
N MET A 82 -3.29 6.26 1.50
CA MET A 82 -3.55 5.79 2.88
C MET A 82 -2.55 6.38 3.88
N LEU A 83 -1.25 6.33 3.57
CA LEU A 83 -0.20 6.92 4.40
C LEU A 83 -0.38 8.44 4.57
N LEU A 84 -0.74 9.15 3.49
CA LEU A 84 -1.04 10.57 3.54
C LEU A 84 -2.22 10.87 4.46
N GLU A 85 -3.34 10.17 4.29
CA GLU A 85 -4.54 10.38 5.12
C GLU A 85 -4.28 10.07 6.59
N MET A 86 -3.58 8.97 6.90
CA MET A 86 -3.19 8.65 8.28
C MET A 86 -2.25 9.69 8.89
N THR A 87 -1.34 10.24 8.08
CA THR A 87 -0.42 11.28 8.52
C THR A 87 -1.16 12.58 8.85
N LEU A 88 -2.05 13.02 7.97
CA LEU A 88 -2.89 14.19 8.19
C LEU A 88 -3.79 14.00 9.41
N LEU A 89 -4.45 12.85 9.54
CA LEU A 89 -5.30 12.54 10.68
C LEU A 89 -4.51 12.54 12.01
N SER A 90 -3.23 12.16 12.00
CA SER A 90 -2.38 12.22 13.19
C SER A 90 -1.90 13.62 13.56
N GLN A 91 -2.17 14.61 12.70
CA GLN A 91 -1.83 16.02 12.87
C GLN A 91 -3.06 16.90 13.11
N ASP A 92 -4.26 16.42 12.75
CA ASP A 92 -5.52 17.09 13.05
C ASP A 92 -5.75 17.17 14.58
N GLU A 93 -6.42 18.22 15.03
CA GLU A 93 -6.83 18.37 16.44
C GLU A 93 -7.97 17.39 16.75
N ASP A 94 -8.05 16.89 17.99
CA ASP A 94 -9.04 15.88 18.40
C ASP A 94 -10.49 16.32 18.10
N GLU A 95 -10.77 17.63 18.16
CA GLU A 95 -12.09 18.21 17.89
C GLU A 95 -12.50 18.13 16.41
N ASP A 96 -11.53 18.09 15.49
CA ASP A 96 -11.74 18.04 14.04
C ASP A 96 -11.80 16.60 13.50
N VAL A 97 -11.45 15.61 14.33
CA VAL A 97 -11.45 14.18 13.97
C VAL A 97 -12.87 13.62 14.06
N THR A 98 -13.62 13.74 12.95
CA THR A 98 -14.96 13.16 12.84
C THR A 98 -14.98 11.87 12.02
N TYR A 99 -15.88 10.94 12.38
CA TYR A 99 -16.05 9.66 11.69
C TYR A 99 -16.59 9.80 10.26
N ASN A 100 -17.22 10.93 9.94
CA ASN A 100 -17.74 11.25 8.61
C ASN A 100 -16.77 12.11 7.79
N SER A 101 -15.57 12.39 8.31
CA SER A 101 -14.54 13.11 7.57
C SER A 101 -14.14 12.35 6.31
N THR A 102 -13.77 13.08 5.26
CA THR A 102 -13.34 12.48 3.99
C THR A 102 -12.11 11.58 4.17
N ARG A 103 -11.24 11.88 5.15
CA ARG A 103 -10.07 11.07 5.49
C ARG A 103 -10.47 9.70 6.01
N TYR A 104 -11.34 9.67 7.03
CA TYR A 104 -11.82 8.42 7.59
C TYR A 104 -12.61 7.62 6.55
N MET A 105 -13.44 8.29 5.75
CA MET A 105 -14.20 7.65 4.67
C MET A 105 -13.28 7.02 3.62
N TYR A 106 -12.15 7.64 3.27
CA TYR A 106 -11.14 7.04 2.40
C TYR A 106 -10.53 5.78 3.06
N MET A 107 -10.08 5.89 4.31
CA MET A 107 -9.49 4.78 5.06
C MET A 107 -10.45 3.59 5.16
N TYR A 108 -11.74 3.84 5.35
CA TYR A 108 -12.76 2.80 5.40
C TYR A 108 -13.09 2.23 4.01
N ALA A 109 -13.41 3.09 3.04
CA ALA A 109 -13.93 2.65 1.74
C ALA A 109 -12.86 2.04 0.83
N VAL A 110 -11.60 2.51 0.93
CA VAL A 110 -10.47 2.02 0.14
C VAL A 110 -9.57 1.14 1.00
N GLY A 111 -9.12 1.67 2.15
CA GLY A 111 -8.17 0.98 3.04
C GLY A 111 -8.68 -0.36 3.56
N GLY A 112 -9.88 -0.37 4.15
CA GLY A 112 -10.50 -1.56 4.73
C GLY A 112 -11.13 -2.52 3.73
N LYS A 113 -11.07 -2.22 2.43
CA LYS A 113 -11.66 -3.04 1.36
C LYS A 113 -10.60 -3.41 0.32
N ASP A 114 -10.50 -2.59 -0.73
CA ASP A 114 -9.70 -2.88 -1.91
C ASP A 114 -8.21 -2.97 -1.61
N LEU A 115 -7.71 -2.05 -0.78
CA LEU A 115 -6.32 -2.07 -0.36
C LEU A 115 -5.99 -3.29 0.51
N TYR A 116 -6.89 -3.68 1.43
CA TYR A 116 -6.69 -4.84 2.29
C TYR A 116 -6.56 -6.15 1.50
N ASP A 117 -7.49 -6.41 0.57
CA ASP A 117 -7.45 -7.60 -0.28
C ASP A 117 -6.27 -7.56 -1.27
N GLY A 118 -5.93 -6.37 -1.76
CA GLY A 118 -4.80 -6.15 -2.63
C GLY A 118 -3.45 -6.39 -1.96
N LEU A 119 -3.28 -5.95 -0.73
CA LEU A 119 -2.06 -6.21 0.05
C LEU A 119 -1.90 -7.69 0.39
N GLN A 120 -3.00 -8.42 0.66
CA GLN A 120 -2.94 -9.88 0.83
C GLN A 120 -2.48 -10.58 -0.46
N GLN A 121 -3.03 -10.19 -1.61
CA GLN A 121 -2.57 -10.69 -2.91
C GLN A 121 -1.10 -10.35 -3.17
N ALA A 122 -0.66 -9.14 -2.83
CA ALA A 122 0.74 -8.72 -2.97
C ALA A 122 1.68 -9.52 -2.06
N ALA A 123 1.26 -9.83 -0.83
CA ALA A 123 2.02 -10.68 0.07
C ALA A 123 2.20 -12.09 -0.50
N GLN A 124 1.17 -12.66 -1.13
CA GLN A 124 1.28 -13.94 -1.83
C GLN A 124 2.27 -13.85 -3.00
N LEU A 125 2.22 -12.78 -3.81
CA LEU A 125 3.19 -12.55 -4.89
C LEU A 125 4.63 -12.50 -4.36
N PHE A 126 4.83 -11.95 -3.17
CA PHE A 126 6.14 -11.91 -2.51
C PHE A 126 6.63 -13.28 -2.07
N ALA A 127 5.75 -14.04 -1.43
CA ALA A 127 6.05 -15.41 -1.02
C ALA A 127 6.42 -16.27 -2.24
N ASP A 128 5.60 -16.23 -3.30
CA ASP A 128 5.82 -17.00 -4.53
C ASP A 128 7.14 -16.62 -5.20
N TYR A 129 7.43 -15.32 -5.31
CA TYR A 129 8.69 -14.83 -5.87
C TYR A 129 9.89 -15.34 -5.07
N SER A 130 9.84 -15.23 -3.74
CA SER A 130 10.93 -15.63 -2.85
C SER A 130 11.19 -17.14 -2.91
N ILE A 131 10.13 -17.96 -2.90
CA ILE A 131 10.24 -19.43 -3.05
C ILE A 131 10.88 -19.79 -4.40
N SER A 132 10.46 -19.13 -5.49
CA SER A 132 11.00 -19.41 -6.82
C SER A 132 12.51 -19.16 -6.94
N ARG A 133 13.05 -18.20 -6.18
CA ARG A 133 14.48 -17.89 -6.13
C ARG A 133 15.27 -18.84 -5.24
N TYR A 134 14.65 -19.37 -4.19
CA TYR A 134 15.29 -20.34 -3.30
C TYR A 134 15.47 -21.71 -3.97
N ASN A 135 14.54 -22.09 -4.85
CA ASN A 135 14.59 -23.37 -5.58
C ASN A 135 15.50 -23.36 -6.83
N GLN A 136 16.27 -22.29 -7.04
CA GLN A 136 17.28 -22.16 -8.12
C GLN A 136 18.69 -22.36 -7.55
#